data_AF-A0A225SQ87-F1
#
_entry.id   AF-A0A225SQ87-F1
#
_cell.length_a   1.000
_cell.length_b   1.000
_cell.length_c   1.000
_cell.angle_alpha   90.00
_cell.angle_beta   90.00
_cell.angle_gamma   90.00
#
_symmetry.space_group_name_H-M   'P 1'
#
loop_
_entity.id
_entity.type
_entity.pdbx_description
1 polymer ?
#
loop_
_entity_poly.entity_id
_entity_poly.type
_entity_poly.pdbx_seq_one_letter_code
_entity_poly.pdbx_strand_id
1 'polypeptide(L)'
;MIFLGEEVEPLSLILSLALQHPQAVDQAARSYNTPGTVNTANIESSLADFAKETLHCYHPSARFRDVNFVAAPWPEHYKFGANASAVIQISFTGLTNQPYQMLVAAMAKERSYRTFVLAENSRIQYNRNCALERWTAAN
;
A
#
# COMPACT_ATOMS: atom_id res chain seq x y z
N MET A 1 -1.02 -7.94 36.37
CA MET A 1 -0.35 -7.82 35.07
C MET A 1 -1.45 -7.82 34.02
N ILE A 2 -1.87 -6.62 33.58
CA ILE A 2 -3.01 -6.47 32.68
C ILE A 2 -2.49 -6.66 31.26
N PHE A 3 -2.89 -7.75 30.62
CA PHE A 3 -2.78 -7.92 29.18
C PHE A 3 -3.88 -7.03 28.55
N LEU A 4 -3.51 -5.83 28.10
CA LEU A 4 -4.38 -5.04 27.22
C LEU A 4 -4.16 -5.53 25.80
N GLY A 5 -5.29 -5.88 25.16
CA GLY A 5 -5.35 -6.54 23.87
C GLY A 5 -4.55 -5.84 22.79
N GLU A 6 -3.83 -6.65 22.02
CA GLU A 6 -3.29 -6.25 20.73
C GLU A 6 -4.47 -6.16 19.75
N GLU A 7 -5.05 -4.97 19.62
CA GLU A 7 -5.76 -4.60 18.39
C GLU A 7 -4.70 -4.53 17.29
N VAL A 8 -4.47 -5.67 16.64
CA VAL A 8 -3.63 -5.71 15.46
C VAL A 8 -4.44 -5.09 14.33
N GLU A 9 -4.09 -3.88 13.90
CA GLU A 9 -4.84 -3.22 12.86
C GLU A 9 -4.82 -4.02 11.55
N PRO A 10 -5.97 -4.07 10.87
CA PRO A 10 -6.08 -4.75 9.59
C PRO A 10 -5.09 -4.22 8.55
N LEU A 11 -4.73 -2.93 8.56
CA LEU A 11 -3.81 -2.37 7.57
C LEU A 11 -2.37 -2.88 7.73
N SER A 12 -1.87 -2.94 8.98
CA SER A 12 -0.52 -3.45 9.25
C SER A 12 -0.43 -4.96 9.00
N LEU A 13 -1.47 -5.72 9.35
CA LEU A 13 -1.60 -7.15 9.06
C LEU A 13 -1.73 -7.43 7.58
N ILE A 14 -2.53 -6.67 6.84
CA ILE A 14 -2.79 -6.92 5.42
C ILE A 14 -1.61 -6.49 4.58
N LEU A 15 -0.95 -5.38 4.91
CA LEU A 15 0.32 -5.04 4.28
C LEU A 15 1.33 -6.15 4.57
N SER A 16 1.53 -6.55 5.83
CA SER A 16 2.46 -7.66 6.13
C SER A 16 2.05 -9.00 5.49
N LEU A 17 0.76 -9.30 5.32
CA LEU A 17 0.24 -10.53 4.69
C LEU A 17 0.39 -10.51 3.17
N ALA A 18 0.04 -9.39 2.50
CA ALA A 18 0.26 -9.19 1.06
C ALA A 18 1.76 -9.21 0.70
N LEU A 19 2.60 -8.81 1.66
CA LEU A 19 4.05 -8.81 1.53
C LEU A 19 4.71 -10.16 1.84
N GLN A 20 4.18 -10.92 2.79
CA GLN A 20 4.68 -12.25 3.16
C GLN A 20 4.23 -13.33 2.17
N HIS A 21 3.11 -13.11 1.49
CA HIS A 21 2.60 -14.02 0.48
C HIS A 21 2.34 -13.24 -0.83
N PRO A 22 3.37 -12.98 -1.66
CA PRO A 22 3.15 -12.45 -3.01
C PRO A 22 2.27 -13.39 -3.85
N GLN A 23 2.26 -14.67 -3.49
CA GLN A 23 1.36 -15.69 -4.04
C GLN A 23 -0.06 -15.58 -3.51
N ALA A 24 -0.37 -14.85 -2.44
CA ALA A 24 -1.74 -14.69 -1.92
C ALA A 24 -2.60 -13.80 -2.82
N VAL A 25 -2.01 -12.99 -3.70
CA VAL A 25 -2.77 -12.25 -4.73
C VAL A 25 -3.14 -13.20 -5.88
N ASP A 26 -2.21 -14.05 -6.32
CA ASP A 26 -2.45 -15.12 -7.30
C ASP A 26 -3.27 -16.29 -6.74
N GLN A 27 -3.14 -16.60 -5.44
CA GLN A 27 -3.92 -17.59 -4.71
C GLN A 27 -5.26 -17.02 -4.29
N ALA A 28 -5.45 -15.72 -4.07
CA ALA A 28 -6.81 -15.15 -4.02
C ALA A 28 -7.53 -15.33 -5.37
N ALA A 29 -6.80 -15.17 -6.48
CA ALA A 29 -7.31 -15.45 -7.81
C ALA A 29 -7.54 -16.96 -8.10
N ARG A 30 -6.75 -17.87 -7.50
CA ARG A 30 -6.85 -19.35 -7.70
C ARG A 30 -7.66 -20.10 -6.64
N SER A 31 -7.74 -19.60 -5.40
CA SER A 31 -8.50 -20.15 -4.27
C SER A 31 -9.99 -19.80 -4.32
N TYR A 32 -10.46 -19.22 -5.42
CA TYR A 32 -11.89 -19.22 -5.78
C TYR A 32 -12.50 -20.64 -5.75
N ASN A 33 -11.66 -21.69 -5.83
CA ASN A 33 -12.07 -23.10 -5.86
C ASN A 33 -11.69 -23.90 -4.60
N THR A 34 -11.27 -23.29 -3.48
CA THR A 34 -10.99 -24.03 -2.23
C THR A 34 -11.70 -23.37 -1.05
N PRO A 35 -12.60 -24.09 -0.33
CA PRO A 35 -13.36 -23.50 0.77
C PRO A 35 -12.46 -23.37 2.01
N GLY A 36 -11.77 -22.24 2.10
CA GLY A 36 -11.23 -21.66 3.31
C GLY A 36 -11.51 -20.16 3.22
N THR A 37 -12.21 -19.60 4.22
CA THR A 37 -12.82 -18.27 4.19
C THR A 37 -11.78 -17.15 4.29
N VAL A 38 -10.92 -17.00 3.29
CA VAL A 38 -10.08 -15.81 3.14
C VAL A 38 -10.97 -14.73 2.53
N ASN A 39 -11.25 -13.68 3.31
CA ASN A 39 -12.08 -12.57 2.86
C ASN A 39 -11.28 -11.68 1.90
N THR A 40 -11.19 -12.11 0.64
CA THR A 40 -10.43 -11.43 -0.43
C THR A 40 -10.93 -10.01 -0.70
N ALA A 41 -12.24 -9.77 -0.51
CA ALA A 41 -12.84 -8.44 -0.62
C ALA A 41 -12.26 -7.44 0.39
N ASN A 42 -11.91 -7.91 1.60
CA ASN A 42 -11.30 -7.07 2.63
C ASN A 42 -9.83 -6.72 2.31
N ILE A 43 -9.13 -7.59 1.57
CA ILE A 43 -7.74 -7.35 1.17
C ILE A 43 -7.69 -6.28 0.07
N GLU A 44 -8.58 -6.40 -0.93
CA GLU A 44 -8.70 -5.41 -2.00
C GLU A 44 -9.16 -4.05 -1.47
N SER A 45 -10.12 -4.01 -0.52
CA SER A 45 -10.55 -2.76 0.09
C SER A 45 -9.42 -2.08 0.88
N SER A 46 -8.63 -2.86 1.62
CA SER A 46 -7.53 -2.33 2.44
C SER A 46 -6.38 -1.80 1.58
N LEU A 47 -6.06 -2.48 0.47
CA LEU A 47 -5.07 -1.97 -0.49
C LEU A 47 -5.57 -0.67 -1.15
N ALA A 48 -6.85 -0.62 -1.53
CA ALA A 48 -7.46 0.57 -2.10
C ALA A 48 -7.46 1.75 -1.11
N ASP A 49 -7.75 1.50 0.17
CA ASP A 49 -7.76 2.55 1.19
C ASP A 49 -6.35 3.07 1.49
N PHE A 50 -5.36 2.17 1.60
CA PHE A 50 -3.95 2.57 1.70
C PHE A 50 -3.50 3.39 0.48
N ALA A 51 -3.90 2.99 -0.73
CA ALA A 51 -3.58 3.72 -1.96
C ALA A 51 -4.25 5.10 -2.01
N LYS A 52 -5.50 5.24 -1.54
CA LYS A 52 -6.16 6.54 -1.42
C LYS A 52 -5.46 7.44 -0.42
N GLU A 53 -5.08 6.92 0.74
CA GLU A 53 -4.35 7.68 1.77
C GLU A 53 -2.98 8.14 1.23
N THR A 54 -2.24 7.22 0.60
CA THR A 54 -0.98 7.51 -0.07
C THR A 54 -1.15 8.59 -1.12
N LEU A 55 -2.14 8.45 -2.01
CA LEU A 55 -2.43 9.44 -3.04
C LEU A 55 -2.80 10.79 -2.45
N HIS A 56 -3.64 10.83 -1.41
CA HIS A 56 -4.07 12.07 -0.79
C HIS A 56 -2.90 12.82 -0.15
N CYS A 57 -1.95 12.09 0.43
CA CYS A 57 -0.74 12.66 1.03
C CYS A 57 0.18 13.31 -0.02
N TYR A 58 0.38 12.65 -1.16
CA TYR A 58 1.23 13.15 -2.25
C TYR A 58 0.52 14.16 -3.18
N HIS A 59 -0.78 13.97 -3.44
CA HIS A 59 -1.63 14.78 -4.31
C HIS A 59 -3.00 15.02 -3.68
N PRO A 60 -3.14 16.00 -2.79
CA PRO A 60 -4.39 16.28 -2.08
C PRO A 60 -5.59 16.57 -3.00
N SER A 61 -5.33 17.12 -4.20
CA SER A 61 -6.34 17.44 -5.21
C SER A 61 -6.57 16.34 -6.25
N ALA A 62 -5.82 15.24 -6.21
CA ALA A 62 -6.00 14.13 -7.13
C ALA A 62 -7.22 13.28 -6.76
N ARG A 63 -7.80 12.63 -7.76
CA ARG A 63 -8.90 11.67 -7.59
C ARG A 63 -8.39 10.27 -7.86
N PHE A 64 -8.49 9.41 -6.86
CA PHE A 64 -8.17 8.00 -6.97
C PHE A 64 -9.03 7.34 -8.06
N ARG A 65 -8.43 6.44 -8.86
CA ARG A 65 -9.15 5.63 -9.84
C ARG A 65 -8.99 4.14 -9.57
N ASP A 66 -7.77 3.68 -9.38
CA ASP A 66 -7.46 2.27 -9.25
C ASP A 66 -6.10 2.05 -8.59
N VAL A 67 -5.87 0.85 -8.05
CA VAL A 67 -4.57 0.42 -7.52
C VAL A 67 -4.24 -0.97 -8.04
N ASN A 68 -3.01 -1.16 -8.48
CA ASN A 68 -2.50 -2.45 -8.91
C ASN A 68 -1.25 -2.82 -8.10
N PHE A 69 -1.20 -4.05 -7.61
CA PHE A 69 0.02 -4.61 -7.04
C PHE A 69 0.99 -4.95 -8.18
N VAL A 70 2.23 -4.46 -8.09
CA VAL A 70 3.23 -4.64 -9.15
C VAL A 70 4.23 -5.73 -8.77
N ALA A 71 4.80 -5.64 -7.57
CA ALA A 71 5.80 -6.60 -7.11
C ALA A 71 5.97 -6.57 -5.59
N ALA A 72 6.41 -7.68 -5.00
CA ALA A 72 7.04 -7.72 -3.68
C ALA A 72 8.11 -8.84 -3.66
N PRO A 73 9.24 -8.65 -2.95
CA PRO A 73 9.63 -7.42 -2.28
C PRO A 73 10.14 -6.34 -3.25
N TRP A 74 10.10 -5.07 -2.86
CA TRP A 74 10.85 -4.02 -3.56
C TRP A 74 12.35 -4.20 -3.27
N PRO A 75 13.24 -4.38 -4.27
CA PRO A 75 14.62 -4.77 -4.02
C PRO A 75 15.42 -3.85 -3.09
N GLU A 76 15.09 -2.55 -3.03
CA GLU A 76 15.87 -1.57 -2.24
C GLU A 76 15.33 -1.33 -0.82
N HIS A 77 14.31 -2.06 -0.38
CA HIS A 77 13.68 -1.86 0.93
C HIS A 77 14.65 -1.94 2.12
N TYR A 78 15.71 -2.75 2.01
CA TYR A 78 16.75 -2.88 3.03
C TYR A 78 17.47 -1.56 3.30
N LYS A 79 17.59 -0.67 2.30
CA LYS A 79 18.23 0.65 2.45
C LYS A 79 17.45 1.55 3.41
N PHE A 80 16.18 1.23 3.64
CA PHE A 80 15.27 1.96 4.51
C PHE A 80 15.09 1.29 5.87
N GLY A 81 15.71 0.12 6.10
CA GLY A 81 15.52 -0.68 7.31
C GLY A 81 14.13 -1.31 7.42
N ALA A 82 13.47 -1.52 6.28
CA ALA A 82 12.16 -2.18 6.23
C ALA A 82 12.30 -3.70 6.38
N ASN A 83 11.34 -4.33 7.04
CA ASN A 83 11.28 -5.80 7.16
C ASN A 83 10.57 -6.42 5.95
N ALA A 84 9.67 -5.67 5.32
CA ALA A 84 8.89 -6.10 4.17
C ALA A 84 8.57 -4.89 3.27
N SER A 85 8.32 -5.13 1.98
CA SER A 85 7.99 -4.06 1.03
C SER A 85 7.25 -4.52 -0.22
N ALA A 86 6.40 -3.67 -0.78
CA ALA A 86 5.69 -3.89 -2.03
C ALA A 86 5.88 -2.68 -2.93
N VAL A 87 5.75 -2.91 -4.22
CA VAL A 87 5.56 -1.87 -5.21
C VAL A 87 4.10 -1.91 -5.65
N ILE A 88 3.42 -0.78 -5.52
CA ILE A 88 2.05 -0.59 -5.96
C ILE A 88 2.01 0.53 -7.00
N GLN A 89 1.11 0.39 -7.97
CA GLN A 89 0.82 1.40 -8.97
C GLN A 89 -0.55 2.00 -8.66
N ILE A 90 -0.58 3.30 -8.38
CA ILE A 90 -1.80 4.05 -8.13
C ILE A 90 -2.16 4.80 -9.41
N SER A 91 -3.35 4.53 -9.94
CA SER A 91 -3.91 5.28 -11.06
C SER A 91 -4.85 6.37 -10.53
N PHE A 92 -4.71 7.59 -11.03
CA PHE A 92 -5.48 8.74 -10.56
C PHE A 92 -5.72 9.77 -11.67
N THR A 93 -6.56 10.77 -11.40
CA THR A 93 -6.73 11.94 -12.25
C THR A 93 -6.44 13.23 -11.49
N GLY A 94 -5.81 14.18 -12.18
CA GLY A 94 -5.61 15.54 -11.67
C GLY A 94 -6.77 16.49 -12.04
N LEU A 95 -6.56 17.79 -11.84
CA LEU A 95 -7.55 18.85 -12.12
C LEU A 95 -8.06 18.85 -13.58
N THR A 96 -7.24 18.43 -14.53
CA THR A 96 -7.58 18.40 -15.97
C THR A 96 -8.28 17.11 -16.41
N ASN A 97 -8.68 16.23 -15.47
CA ASN A 97 -9.18 14.87 -15.74
C ASN A 97 -8.24 13.98 -16.57
N GLN A 98 -7.00 14.41 -16.80
CA GLN A 98 -5.99 13.61 -17.47
C GLN A 98 -5.60 12.43 -16.56
N PRO A 99 -5.52 11.19 -17.09
CA PRO A 99 -5.09 10.03 -16.32
C PRO A 99 -3.59 10.07 -16.06
N TYR A 100 -3.22 9.79 -14.82
CA TYR A 100 -1.84 9.71 -14.35
C TYR A 100 -1.63 8.44 -13.54
N GLN A 101 -0.37 8.09 -13.36
CA GLN A 101 0.09 6.92 -12.64
C GLN A 101 1.25 7.29 -11.74
N MET A 102 1.23 6.75 -10.53
CA MET A 102 2.28 6.86 -9.53
C MET A 102 2.68 5.47 -9.08
N LEU A 103 3.98 5.18 -9.13
CA LEU A 103 4.56 3.95 -8.63
C LEU A 103 5.15 4.22 -7.24
N VAL A 104 4.66 3.50 -6.24
CA VAL A 104 5.03 3.71 -4.84
C VAL A 104 5.56 2.40 -4.27
N ALA A 105 6.72 2.48 -3.61
CA ALA A 105 7.17 1.43 -2.71
C ALA A 105 6.51 1.63 -1.34
N ALA A 106 5.65 0.72 -0.94
CA ALA A 106 5.13 0.60 0.42
C ALA A 106 6.08 -0.28 1.23
N MET A 107 6.46 0.16 2.42
CA MET A 107 7.42 -0.51 3.29
C MET A 107 6.80 -0.68 4.68
N ALA A 108 7.05 -1.82 5.29
CA ALA A 108 6.62 -2.13 6.64
C ALA A 108 7.81 -2.46 7.53
N LYS A 109 7.78 -1.95 8.76
CA LYS A 109 8.73 -2.25 9.83
C LYS A 109 7.97 -2.29 11.14
N GLU A 110 8.01 -3.43 11.84
CA GLU A 110 7.29 -3.62 13.11
C GLU A 110 5.82 -3.21 12.98
N ARG A 111 5.35 -2.21 13.75
CA ARG A 111 4.01 -1.63 13.69
C ARG A 111 3.98 -0.28 12.98
N SER A 112 4.83 -0.11 11.97
CA SER A 112 4.94 1.14 11.23
C SER A 112 5.06 0.87 9.75
N TYR A 113 4.56 1.82 8.97
CA TYR A 113 4.67 1.79 7.53
C TYR A 113 5.25 3.11 7.01
N ARG A 114 5.82 3.02 5.82
CA ARG A 114 6.43 4.13 5.09
C ARG A 114 6.19 3.93 3.61
N THR A 115 6.11 5.01 2.86
CA THR A 115 6.04 5.03 1.41
C THR A 115 7.27 5.69 0.82
N PHE A 116 7.56 5.37 -0.43
CA PHE A 116 8.57 6.04 -1.23
C PHE A 116 8.15 6.05 -2.69
N VAL A 117 8.09 7.21 -3.32
CA VAL A 117 7.71 7.34 -4.74
C VAL A 117 8.88 6.90 -5.62
N LEU A 118 8.66 5.87 -6.43
CA LEU A 118 9.66 5.36 -7.37
C LEU A 118 9.60 6.10 -8.71
N ALA A 119 8.39 6.36 -9.19
CA ALA A 119 8.16 7.02 -10.46
C ALA A 119 6.77 7.63 -10.51
N GLU A 120 6.61 8.68 -11.30
CA GLU A 120 5.32 9.30 -11.55
C GLU A 120 5.32 10.01 -12.91
N ASN A 121 4.18 10.07 -13.59
CA ASN A 121 4.02 10.74 -14.89
C ASN A 121 3.12 12.00 -14.85
N SER A 122 2.81 12.54 -13.67
CA SER A 122 1.95 13.71 -13.56
C SER A 122 2.68 15.01 -13.91
N ARG A 123 1.89 16.00 -14.36
CA ARG A 123 2.41 17.33 -14.70
C ARG A 123 2.68 18.21 -13.47
N ILE A 124 1.92 18.01 -12.41
CA ILE A 124 2.08 18.72 -11.14
C ILE A 124 2.91 17.81 -10.25
N GLN A 125 4.07 18.27 -9.77
CA GLN A 125 4.92 17.43 -8.92
C GLN A 125 4.20 17.06 -7.62
N TYR A 126 4.43 15.83 -7.15
CA TYR A 126 3.93 15.38 -5.86
C TYR A 126 4.51 16.18 -4.70
N ASN A 127 3.74 16.26 -3.62
CA ASN A 127 4.15 16.86 -2.36
C ASN A 127 5.23 16.01 -1.68
N ARG A 128 6.48 16.47 -1.73
CA ARG A 128 7.64 15.82 -1.07
C ARG A 128 7.63 15.93 0.46
N ASN A 129 6.67 16.67 1.03
CA ASN A 129 6.48 16.76 2.48
C ASN A 129 5.37 15.81 2.96
N CYS A 130 5.07 14.77 2.19
CA CYS A 130 4.12 13.76 2.60
C CYS A 130 4.60 13.07 3.90
N ALA A 131 3.74 13.04 4.93
CA ALA A 131 4.05 12.43 6.21
C ALA A 131 4.41 10.94 6.08
N LEU A 132 3.83 10.26 5.08
CA LEU A 132 4.11 8.85 4.78
C LEU A 132 5.50 8.62 4.20
N GLU A 133 6.29 9.64 3.88
CA GLU A 133 7.72 9.47 3.60
C GLU A 133 8.54 9.19 4.87
N ARG A 134 7.93 9.28 6.05
CA ARG A 134 8.51 8.89 7.34
C ARG A 134 7.84 7.60 7.82
N TRP A 135 8.46 6.97 8.83
CA TRP A 135 7.82 5.85 9.51
C TRP A 135 6.63 6.36 10.32
N THR A 136 5.44 5.97 9.90
CA THR A 136 4.16 6.30 10.54
C THR A 136 3.68 5.07 11.27
N ALA A 137 3.24 5.23 12.52
CA ALA A 137 2.63 4.14 13.27
C ALA A 137 1.33 3.71 12.58
N ALA A 138 1.11 2.40 12.50
CA ALA A 138 -0.23 1.86 12.35
C ALA A 138 -0.98 2.19 13.67
N ASN A 139 -2.15 2.84 13.57
CA ASN A 139 -2.98 3.30 14.71
C ASN A 139 -4.33 2.58 14.80
#